data_AF-D9RAQ0-F1
#
_entry.id   AF-D9RAQ0-F1
#
_cell.length_a   1.000
_cell.length_b   1.000
_cell.length_c   1.000
_cell.angle_alpha   90.00
_cell.angle_beta   90.00
_cell.angle_gamma   90.00
#
_symmetry.space_group_name_H-M   'P 1'
#
loop_
_entity.id
_entity.type
_entity.pdbx_description
1 polymer ?
#
loop_
_entity_poly.entity_id
_entity_poly.type
_entity_poly.pdbx_seq_one_letter_code
_entity_poly.pdbx_strand_id
1 'polypeptide(L)'
;MEYSQINTITKFGPDDYSLWTLTMPRDQLGQIRQGTPVVEGDMRRVFEEIRSVDYQPESVCNFVLPQSKGLRLFRVDMGEDFADRNRHNGCSVRGSREQIMADLREVLKGQGYHLYGNAHFLNVDVLETLQKIVEHNTDYYQTDFNYDMEKLRAAANDRNAQRHFLWMSRGSGTWCFAEPEVYIRRTNAHNTWNYYGAGNRSEHVKTFWIELKGMRDEMVMGDIVEIDYQKHLDYLCTHSFEPAAVEVVFKNPNGLRTFSYQEYDENYQSIAQRYGTVERIAFQVENSVQFARAVIEAHGLFWDATEPMGIDDYVKRLDRDRLHDYGYTADDLVLTGPLDAEKAVKNGLSCYALSPDCSKELIADRENYQEHHYRGALFGMTAEERDTLQYFKQDCTPLFSHEEMREICSLAVQAGMENHPEKSPLLDRIIHKAECAMSKAEISPALEQEHQIEMEDRE
;
A
#
# COMPACT_ATOMS: atom_id res chain seq x y z
N MET A 1 -4.95 -2.98 26.25
CA MET A 1 -3.49 -3.21 26.16
C MET A 1 -3.23 -3.57 24.72
N GLU A 2 -2.48 -2.72 24.01
CA GLU A 2 -2.19 -2.88 22.58
C GLU A 2 -0.97 -3.77 22.40
N TYR A 3 -0.98 -4.62 21.37
CA TYR A 3 0.09 -5.58 21.10
C TYR A 3 0.60 -5.41 19.68
N SER A 4 1.89 -5.66 19.46
CA SER A 4 2.51 -5.74 18.15
C SER A 4 3.43 -6.96 18.06
N GLN A 5 3.68 -7.41 16.84
CA GLN A 5 4.64 -8.46 16.58
C GLN A 5 6.08 -7.93 16.66
N ILE A 6 6.98 -8.72 17.22
CA ILE A 6 8.42 -8.48 17.23
C ILE A 6 9.16 -9.77 16.89
N ASN A 7 10.35 -9.61 16.32
CA ASN A 7 11.18 -10.70 15.85
C ASN A 7 12.37 -10.90 16.77
N THR A 8 12.62 -12.15 17.16
CA THR A 8 13.83 -12.57 17.87
C THR A 8 14.58 -13.58 17.03
N ILE A 9 15.91 -13.51 17.08
CA ILE A 9 16.77 -14.45 16.37
C ILE A 9 17.70 -15.14 17.36
N THR A 10 17.70 -16.45 17.32
CA THR A 10 18.56 -17.28 18.16
C THR A 10 19.51 -18.07 17.25
N LYS A 11 20.79 -18.12 17.62
CA LYS A 11 21.81 -18.89 16.91
C LYS A 11 22.20 -20.11 17.75
N PHE A 12 22.03 -21.30 17.20
CA PHE A 12 22.39 -22.56 17.86
C PHE A 12 23.73 -23.13 17.38
N GLY A 13 24.19 -22.70 16.20
CA GLY A 13 25.42 -23.18 15.59
C GLY A 13 25.92 -22.27 14.47
N PRO A 14 26.95 -22.69 13.71
CA PRO A 14 27.52 -21.87 12.63
C PRO A 14 26.51 -21.46 11.55
N ASP A 15 25.64 -22.40 11.15
CA ASP A 15 24.61 -22.23 10.12
C ASP A 15 23.24 -22.78 10.60
N ASP A 16 22.93 -22.55 11.87
CA ASP A 16 21.70 -23.04 12.50
C ASP A 16 21.08 -21.92 13.36
N TYR A 17 19.98 -21.37 12.87
CA TYR A 17 19.31 -20.21 13.43
C TYR A 17 17.82 -20.51 13.59
N SER A 18 17.18 -19.86 14.56
CA SER A 18 15.73 -19.75 14.61
C SER A 18 15.28 -18.31 14.60
N LEU A 19 14.24 -18.02 13.81
CA LEU A 19 13.44 -16.82 13.92
C LEU A 19 12.19 -17.15 14.72
N TRP A 20 11.99 -16.43 15.81
CA TRP A 20 10.77 -16.49 16.58
C TRP A 20 10.07 -15.13 16.53
N THR A 21 8.87 -15.12 15.94
CA THR A 21 7.98 -13.95 15.89
C THR A 21 6.98 -14.09 17.02
N LEU A 22 6.98 -13.11 17.93
CA LEU A 22 6.17 -13.09 19.14
C LEU A 22 5.30 -11.83 19.18
N THR A 23 4.15 -11.93 19.83
CA THR A 23 3.26 -10.79 20.04
C THR A 23 3.46 -10.27 21.46
N MET A 24 3.89 -9.02 21.60
CA MET A 24 4.20 -8.39 22.89
C MET A 24 3.42 -7.10 23.10
N PRO A 25 3.18 -6.71 24.37
CA PRO A 25 2.66 -5.38 24.68
C PRO A 25 3.53 -4.28 24.06
N ARG A 26 2.92 -3.32 23.36
CA ARG A 26 3.67 -2.28 22.63
C ARG A 26 4.47 -1.35 23.54
N ASP A 27 4.08 -1.18 24.79
CA ASP A 27 4.87 -0.45 25.80
C ASP A 27 6.22 -1.12 26.07
N GLN A 28 6.27 -2.46 26.13
CA GLN A 28 7.53 -3.19 26.23
C GLN A 28 8.37 -3.03 24.96
N LEU A 29 7.75 -3.04 23.78
CA LEU A 29 8.46 -2.78 22.52
C LEU A 29 9.07 -1.38 22.47
N GLY A 30 8.32 -0.37 22.92
CA GLY A 30 8.81 1.00 23.06
C GLY A 30 10.02 1.09 23.99
N GLN A 31 10.02 0.36 25.12
CA GLN A 31 11.18 0.30 26.02
C GLN A 31 12.40 -0.34 25.35
N ILE A 32 12.21 -1.43 24.62
CA ILE A 32 13.31 -2.08 23.86
C ILE A 32 13.91 -1.08 22.85
N ARG A 33 13.07 -0.37 22.09
CA ARG A 33 13.51 0.62 21.09
C ARG A 33 14.27 1.81 21.66
N GLN A 34 13.98 2.20 22.90
CA GLN A 34 14.70 3.26 23.62
C GLN A 34 16.09 2.82 24.12
N GLY A 35 16.37 1.52 24.13
CA GLY A 35 17.68 0.97 24.48
C GLY A 35 18.79 1.36 23.51
N THR A 36 20.03 1.03 23.86
CA THR A 36 21.16 1.16 22.92
C THR A 36 21.26 -0.09 22.06
N PRO A 37 21.20 0.01 20.72
CA PRO A 37 21.34 -1.14 19.85
C PRO A 37 22.77 -1.69 19.92
N VAL A 38 22.90 -3.02 19.84
CA VAL A 38 24.18 -3.72 19.71
C VAL A 38 24.81 -3.42 18.36
N VAL A 39 23.99 -3.41 17.31
CA VAL A 39 24.40 -3.06 15.95
C VAL A 39 23.26 -2.43 15.17
N GLU A 40 23.63 -1.55 14.24
CA GLU A 40 22.76 -0.93 13.26
C GLU A 40 23.36 -1.14 11.86
N GLY A 41 22.57 -1.67 10.93
CA GLY A 41 23.01 -1.88 9.55
C GLY A 41 22.11 -2.84 8.78
N ASP A 42 22.62 -3.40 7.69
CA ASP A 42 21.86 -4.36 6.89
C ASP A 42 21.63 -5.69 7.63
N MET A 43 20.82 -6.55 7.03
CA MET A 43 20.48 -7.85 7.61
C MET A 43 21.70 -8.76 7.79
N ARG A 44 22.72 -8.68 6.93
CA ARG A 44 23.93 -9.51 7.08
C ARG A 44 24.71 -9.08 8.32
N ARG A 45 24.90 -7.78 8.48
CA ARG A 45 25.57 -7.18 9.63
C ARG A 45 24.86 -7.53 10.94
N VAL A 46 23.52 -7.53 10.95
CA VAL A 46 22.76 -7.96 12.14
C VAL A 46 23.04 -9.42 12.48
N PHE A 47 23.03 -10.33 11.50
CA PHE A 47 23.28 -11.76 11.76
C PHE A 47 24.72 -12.06 12.20
N GLU A 48 25.69 -11.27 11.76
CA GLU A 48 27.09 -11.38 12.17
C GLU A 48 27.29 -11.13 13.68
N GLU A 49 26.45 -10.27 14.29
CA GLU A 49 26.54 -9.87 15.69
C GLU A 49 25.75 -10.77 16.65
N ILE A 50 24.98 -11.73 16.13
CA ILE A 50 24.23 -12.71 16.93
C ILE A 50 25.21 -13.78 17.44
N ARG A 51 25.30 -13.88 18.77
CA ARG A 51 26.14 -14.88 19.44
C ARG A 51 25.38 -16.19 19.58
N SER A 52 26.10 -17.33 19.55
CA SER A 52 25.49 -18.64 19.82
C SER A 52 24.93 -18.69 21.24
N VAL A 53 23.88 -19.48 21.45
CA VAL A 53 23.31 -19.78 22.77
C VAL A 53 24.35 -20.30 23.77
N ASP A 54 25.40 -20.97 23.31
CA ASP A 54 26.50 -21.43 24.19
C ASP A 54 27.25 -20.27 24.87
N TYR A 55 27.07 -19.04 24.36
CA TYR A 55 27.71 -17.82 24.85
C TYR A 55 26.69 -16.77 25.35
N GLN A 56 25.42 -17.15 25.53
CA GLN A 56 24.37 -16.25 26.02
C GLN A 56 23.44 -16.97 27.01
N PRO A 57 23.07 -16.33 28.14
CA PRO A 57 22.06 -16.88 29.05
C PRO A 57 20.72 -17.07 28.32
N GLU A 58 19.95 -18.11 28.69
CA GLU A 58 18.60 -18.36 28.17
C GLU A 58 17.63 -17.18 28.43
N SER A 59 17.93 -16.35 29.43
CA SER A 59 17.19 -15.14 29.75
C SER A 59 17.33 -14.03 28.70
N VAL A 60 18.35 -14.09 27.84
CA VAL A 60 18.69 -13.03 26.89
C VAL A 60 18.05 -13.28 25.53
N CYS A 61 17.29 -12.30 25.05
CA CYS A 61 16.69 -12.30 23.72
C CYS A 61 17.42 -11.30 22.80
N ASN A 62 17.65 -11.71 21.55
CA ASN A 62 18.19 -10.84 20.50
C ASN A 62 17.03 -10.37 19.61
N PHE A 63 16.48 -9.20 19.94
CA PHE A 63 15.38 -8.58 19.21
C PHE A 63 15.89 -7.86 17.96
N VAL A 64 15.28 -8.14 16.82
CA VAL A 64 15.58 -7.47 15.56
C VAL A 64 14.42 -6.55 15.21
N LEU A 65 14.73 -5.26 15.21
CA LEU A 65 13.76 -4.20 15.00
C LEU A 65 14.12 -3.40 13.76
N PRO A 66 13.12 -3.06 12.93
CA PRO A 66 13.33 -2.20 11.78
C PRO A 66 13.71 -0.77 12.18
N GLN A 67 14.52 -0.14 11.33
CA GLN A 67 14.85 1.27 11.40
C GLN A 67 15.18 1.82 10.01
N SER A 68 14.48 2.86 9.57
CA SER A 68 14.75 3.76 8.43
C SER A 68 15.67 3.36 7.24
N LYS A 69 16.91 2.84 7.42
CA LYS A 69 17.76 2.29 6.33
C LYS A 69 18.34 0.89 6.61
N GLY A 70 17.82 0.16 7.60
CA GLY A 70 18.37 -1.11 8.05
C GLY A 70 17.71 -1.67 9.31
N LEU A 71 18.40 -2.60 9.95
CA LEU A 71 17.92 -3.29 11.13
C LEU A 71 18.78 -2.90 12.33
N ARG A 72 18.12 -2.80 13.48
CA ARG A 72 18.76 -2.69 14.79
C ARG A 72 18.62 -4.00 15.54
N LEU A 73 19.73 -4.46 16.07
CA LEU A 73 19.78 -5.60 16.98
C LEU A 73 19.79 -5.08 18.42
N PHE A 74 18.81 -5.46 19.21
CA PHE A 74 18.75 -5.18 20.64
C PHE A 74 18.96 -6.48 21.41
N ARG A 75 19.86 -6.46 22.38
CA ARG A 75 20.11 -7.59 23.26
C ARG A 75 19.58 -7.27 24.64
N VAL A 76 18.52 -7.95 25.04
CA VAL A 76 17.76 -7.61 26.24
C VAL A 76 17.61 -8.85 27.10
N ASP A 77 17.92 -8.71 28.39
CA ASP A 77 17.63 -9.73 29.39
C ASP A 77 16.16 -9.64 29.79
N MET A 78 15.40 -10.68 29.45
CA MET A 78 13.97 -10.79 29.68
C MET A 78 13.64 -11.67 30.91
N GLY A 79 14.66 -12.22 31.58
CA GLY A 79 14.54 -13.17 32.68
C GLY A 79 14.41 -14.63 32.20
N GLU A 80 14.88 -15.56 33.03
CA GLU A 80 15.01 -16.99 32.69
C GLU A 80 13.67 -17.64 32.27
N ASP A 81 12.57 -17.25 32.90
CA ASP A 81 11.24 -17.80 32.59
C ASP A 81 10.58 -17.18 31.34
N PHE A 82 11.22 -16.23 30.63
CA PHE A 82 10.57 -15.54 29.52
C PHE A 82 10.23 -16.47 28.36
N ALA A 83 11.19 -17.28 27.91
CA ALA A 83 11.01 -18.20 26.78
C ALA A 83 9.92 -19.24 27.10
N ASP A 84 9.97 -19.83 28.29
CA ASP A 84 8.99 -20.83 28.73
C ASP A 84 7.58 -20.27 28.86
N ARG A 85 7.42 -19.08 29.46
CA ARG A 85 6.12 -18.41 29.58
C ARG A 85 5.53 -18.04 28.22
N ASN A 86 6.37 -17.79 27.22
CA ASN A 86 5.96 -17.38 25.88
C ASN A 86 6.07 -18.49 24.83
N ARG A 87 6.33 -19.75 25.20
CA ARG A 87 6.57 -20.84 24.24
C ARG A 87 5.44 -21.10 23.23
N HIS A 88 4.22 -20.65 23.54
CA HIS A 88 3.04 -20.73 22.66
C HIS A 88 2.65 -19.38 22.04
N ASN A 89 3.50 -18.35 22.19
CA ASN A 89 3.29 -17.01 21.67
C ASN A 89 3.92 -16.87 20.28
N GLY A 90 3.07 -16.77 19.26
CA GLY A 90 3.48 -16.57 17.88
C GLY A 90 4.06 -17.82 17.21
N CYS A 91 5.02 -17.64 16.29
CA CYS A 91 5.54 -18.70 15.42
C CYS A 91 7.06 -18.74 15.44
N SER A 92 7.63 -19.94 15.42
CA SER A 92 9.08 -20.15 15.37
C SER A 92 9.42 -21.02 14.17
N VAL A 93 10.42 -20.60 13.41
CA VAL A 93 11.02 -21.34 12.29
C VAL A 93 12.51 -21.49 12.54
N ARG A 94 13.07 -22.65 12.19
CA ARG A 94 14.50 -22.96 12.36
C ARG A 94 15.07 -23.46 11.04
N GLY A 95 16.26 -23.00 10.68
CA GLY A 95 16.87 -23.30 9.39
C GLY A 95 18.27 -22.72 9.26
N SER A 96 18.79 -22.74 8.03
CA SER A 96 20.07 -22.12 7.72
C SER A 96 20.00 -20.60 7.86
N ARG A 97 21.16 -19.94 7.90
CA ARG A 97 21.22 -18.48 7.97
C ARG A 97 20.43 -17.82 6.84
N GLU A 98 20.62 -18.29 5.61
CA GLU A 98 19.98 -17.73 4.42
C GLU A 98 18.45 -17.94 4.44
N GLN A 99 17.97 -19.10 4.92
CA GLN A 99 16.54 -19.36 5.08
C GLN A 99 15.92 -18.41 6.12
N ILE A 100 16.55 -18.29 7.29
CA ILE A 100 16.06 -17.43 8.37
C ILE A 100 16.14 -15.94 7.99
N MET A 101 17.14 -15.52 7.20
CA MET A 101 17.18 -14.18 6.63
C MET A 101 16.03 -13.93 5.65
N ALA A 102 15.68 -14.91 4.82
CA ALA A 102 14.53 -14.80 3.91
C ALA A 102 13.22 -14.73 4.70
N ASP A 103 13.02 -15.61 5.69
CA ASP A 103 11.83 -15.60 6.55
C ASP A 103 11.70 -14.28 7.31
N LEU A 104 12.79 -13.77 7.88
CA LEU A 104 12.79 -12.48 8.57
C LEU A 104 12.41 -11.34 7.64
N ARG A 105 12.87 -11.37 6.38
CA ARG A 105 12.51 -10.37 5.38
C ARG A 105 11.00 -10.36 5.15
N GLU A 106 10.40 -11.53 4.96
CA GLU A 106 8.95 -11.66 4.73
C GLU A 106 8.14 -11.27 5.96
N VAL A 107 8.60 -11.62 7.16
CA VAL A 107 7.94 -11.19 8.40
C VAL A 107 8.00 -9.67 8.57
N LEU A 108 9.16 -9.06 8.34
CA LEU A 108 9.33 -7.60 8.44
C LEU A 108 8.48 -6.87 7.39
N LYS A 109 8.45 -7.35 6.14
CA LYS A 109 7.56 -6.81 5.10
C LYS A 109 6.09 -6.89 5.51
N GLY A 110 5.66 -8.05 6.02
CA GLY A 110 4.30 -8.24 6.53
C GLY A 110 3.95 -7.35 7.75
N GLN A 111 4.97 -6.87 8.46
CA GLN A 111 4.83 -5.86 9.51
C GLN A 111 4.83 -4.42 8.97
N GLY A 112 4.99 -4.21 7.67
CA GLY A 112 5.02 -2.89 7.02
C GLY A 112 6.42 -2.27 6.95
N TYR A 113 7.49 -3.06 7.14
CA TYR A 113 8.87 -2.56 7.01
C TYR A 113 9.40 -2.64 5.58
N HIS A 114 10.12 -1.61 5.17
CA HIS A 114 10.82 -1.53 3.89
C HIS A 114 12.34 -1.56 4.09
N LEU A 115 13.03 -2.36 3.26
CA LEU A 115 14.50 -2.52 3.33
C LEU A 115 15.28 -1.29 2.81
N TYR A 116 14.58 -0.29 2.28
CA TYR A 116 15.11 0.96 1.74
C TYR A 116 14.40 2.13 2.44
N GLY A 117 15.00 3.32 2.37
CA GLY A 117 14.46 4.52 3.01
C GLY A 117 13.04 4.86 2.57
N ASN A 118 12.27 5.42 3.50
CA ASN A 118 10.96 5.99 3.21
C ASN A 118 11.09 7.12 2.18
N ALA A 119 10.11 7.28 1.30
CA ALA A 119 10.10 8.36 0.33
C ALA A 119 9.48 9.64 0.90
N HIS A 120 9.94 10.79 0.40
CA HIS A 120 9.22 12.05 0.54
C HIS A 120 9.09 12.78 -0.79
N PHE A 121 7.98 13.50 -0.94
CA PHE A 121 7.60 14.29 -2.10
C PHE A 121 7.34 15.72 -1.63
N LEU A 122 8.19 16.66 -2.07
CA LEU A 122 8.09 18.05 -1.64
C LEU A 122 7.40 18.91 -2.69
N ASN A 123 6.45 19.73 -2.25
CA ASN A 123 5.75 20.73 -3.04
C ASN A 123 5.17 20.14 -4.33
N VAL A 124 4.39 19.08 -4.17
CA VAL A 124 3.73 18.34 -5.25
C VAL A 124 2.23 18.62 -5.27
N ASP A 125 1.56 18.29 -6.38
CA ASP A 125 0.11 18.10 -6.37
C ASP A 125 -0.20 16.86 -5.53
N VAL A 126 -0.79 17.10 -4.36
CA VAL A 126 -1.10 16.05 -3.38
C VAL A 126 -2.11 15.07 -3.95
N LEU A 127 -3.14 15.54 -4.65
CA LEU A 127 -4.20 14.66 -5.13
C LEU A 127 -3.67 13.77 -6.25
N GLU A 128 -2.93 14.34 -7.21
CA GLU A 128 -2.31 13.56 -8.29
C GLU A 128 -1.31 12.52 -7.76
N THR A 129 -0.50 12.91 -6.77
CA THR A 129 0.50 12.01 -6.18
C THR A 129 -0.17 10.84 -5.45
N LEU A 130 -1.19 11.09 -4.64
CA LEU A 130 -1.92 10.04 -3.93
C LEU A 130 -2.74 9.17 -4.88
N GLN A 131 -3.34 9.73 -5.94
CA GLN A 131 -4.04 8.99 -6.99
C GLN A 131 -3.13 7.91 -7.60
N LYS A 132 -1.89 8.27 -7.98
CA LYS A 132 -0.90 7.32 -8.50
C LYS A 132 -0.56 6.22 -7.49
N ILE A 133 -0.54 6.52 -6.19
CA ILE A 133 -0.31 5.49 -5.16
C ILE A 133 -1.52 4.55 -5.06
N VAL A 134 -2.75 5.07 -5.09
CA VAL A 134 -3.99 4.27 -5.03
C VAL A 134 -4.06 3.31 -6.21
N GLU A 135 -3.75 3.77 -7.43
CA GLU A 135 -3.81 2.95 -8.64
C GLU A 135 -2.88 1.72 -8.60
N HIS A 136 -1.81 1.78 -7.81
CA HIS A 136 -0.78 0.74 -7.72
C HIS A 136 -0.80 -0.07 -6.42
N ASN A 137 -1.32 0.50 -5.32
CA ASN A 137 -1.33 -0.15 -4.01
C ASN A 137 -2.73 -0.60 -3.55
N THR A 138 -3.80 -0.08 -4.15
CA THR A 138 -5.18 -0.37 -3.74
C THR A 138 -5.91 -1.18 -4.80
N ASP A 139 -6.26 -2.42 -4.47
CA ASP A 139 -6.88 -3.38 -5.39
C ASP A 139 -8.40 -3.21 -5.46
N TYR A 140 -9.03 -2.95 -4.31
CA TYR A 140 -10.48 -2.82 -4.15
C TYR A 140 -10.86 -1.49 -3.52
N TYR A 141 -12.09 -1.06 -3.76
CA TYR A 141 -12.65 0.17 -3.20
C TYR A 141 -11.79 1.42 -3.46
N GLN A 142 -11.13 1.51 -4.63
CA GLN A 142 -10.39 2.71 -5.03
C GLN A 142 -11.27 3.98 -5.01
N THR A 143 -12.58 3.83 -5.16
CA THR A 143 -13.56 4.92 -5.03
C THR A 143 -13.57 5.59 -3.66
N ASP A 144 -13.07 4.93 -2.61
CA ASP A 144 -12.92 5.54 -1.28
C ASP A 144 -12.00 6.77 -1.32
N PHE A 145 -11.03 6.77 -2.24
CA PHE A 145 -10.14 7.91 -2.44
C PHE A 145 -10.87 9.19 -2.84
N ASN A 146 -12.06 9.10 -3.46
CA ASN A 146 -12.87 10.29 -3.76
C ASN A 146 -13.24 11.07 -2.50
N TYR A 147 -13.54 10.38 -1.39
CA TYR A 147 -13.82 11.05 -0.12
C TYR A 147 -12.57 11.74 0.45
N ASP A 148 -11.41 11.11 0.29
CA ASP A 148 -10.12 11.69 0.70
C ASP A 148 -9.80 12.94 -0.13
N MET A 149 -10.02 12.90 -1.46
CA MET A 149 -9.83 14.04 -2.35
C MET A 149 -10.73 15.22 -1.96
N GLU A 150 -12.01 14.97 -1.71
CA GLU A 150 -12.95 15.99 -1.25
C GLU A 150 -12.49 16.62 0.07
N LYS A 151 -12.08 15.79 1.03
CA LYS A 151 -11.59 16.25 2.34
C LYS A 151 -10.33 17.10 2.23
N LEU A 152 -9.32 16.65 1.48
CA LEU A 152 -8.06 17.36 1.29
C LEU A 152 -8.26 18.66 0.50
N ARG A 153 -9.10 18.64 -0.55
CA ARG A 153 -9.43 19.84 -1.34
C ARG A 153 -10.22 20.86 -0.50
N ALA A 154 -11.18 20.42 0.30
CA ALA A 154 -11.91 21.31 1.20
C ALA A 154 -10.96 21.96 2.23
N ALA A 155 -10.07 21.16 2.83
CA ALA A 155 -9.07 21.66 3.76
C ALA A 155 -8.11 22.67 3.10
N ALA A 156 -7.62 22.39 1.89
CA ALA A 156 -6.72 23.29 1.17
C ALA A 156 -7.35 24.64 0.80
N ASN A 157 -8.67 24.69 0.59
CA ASN A 157 -9.41 25.91 0.27
C ASN A 157 -9.69 26.78 1.51
N ASP A 158 -9.96 26.19 2.67
CA ASP A 158 -10.21 26.94 3.90
C ASP A 158 -8.90 27.23 4.63
N ARG A 159 -8.49 28.51 4.67
CA ARG A 159 -7.26 28.99 5.34
C ARG A 159 -7.15 28.57 6.81
N ASN A 160 -8.27 28.36 7.49
CA ASN A 160 -8.32 27.99 8.92
C ASN A 160 -8.51 26.50 9.16
N ALA A 161 -8.62 25.68 8.11
CA ALA A 161 -8.77 24.24 8.25
C ALA A 161 -7.45 23.55 8.65
N GLN A 162 -7.57 22.30 9.09
CA GLN A 162 -6.45 21.42 9.37
C GLN A 162 -5.48 21.36 8.18
N ARG A 163 -4.18 21.33 8.47
CA ARG A 163 -3.11 21.26 7.46
C ARG A 163 -2.39 19.92 7.42
N HIS A 164 -2.39 19.20 8.53
CA HIS A 164 -1.68 17.94 8.64
C HIS A 164 -2.65 16.77 8.66
N PHE A 165 -2.40 15.78 7.81
CA PHE A 165 -3.22 14.58 7.67
C PHE A 165 -2.34 13.34 7.72
N LEU A 166 -2.92 12.26 8.25
CA LEU A 166 -2.37 10.92 8.16
C LEU A 166 -3.25 10.16 7.18
N TRP A 167 -2.62 9.69 6.11
CA TRP A 167 -3.29 9.00 5.01
C TRP A 167 -2.78 7.58 4.88
N MET A 168 -3.67 6.67 4.50
CA MET A 168 -3.38 5.25 4.36
C MET A 168 -3.99 4.72 3.07
N SER A 169 -3.17 4.06 2.25
CA SER A 169 -3.63 3.17 1.18
C SER A 169 -3.49 1.73 1.64
N ARG A 170 -4.51 0.94 1.31
CA ARG A 170 -4.59 -0.49 1.65
C ARG A 170 -5.01 -1.26 0.41
N GLY A 171 -4.89 -2.58 0.44
CA GLY A 171 -5.45 -3.47 -0.59
C GLY A 171 -6.96 -3.23 -0.78
N SER A 172 -7.69 -2.91 0.29
CA SER A 172 -9.15 -2.67 0.25
C SER A 172 -9.54 -1.26 0.68
N GLY A 173 -9.20 -0.25 -0.12
CA GLY A 173 -9.61 1.15 0.05
C GLY A 173 -8.58 2.02 0.77
N THR A 174 -8.99 3.25 1.08
CA THR A 174 -8.12 4.29 1.65
C THR A 174 -8.70 4.88 2.93
N TRP A 175 -7.87 5.58 3.71
CA TRP A 175 -8.32 6.37 4.86
C TRP A 175 -7.52 7.67 4.96
N CYS A 176 -8.21 8.81 5.08
CA CYS A 176 -7.61 10.11 5.40
C CYS A 176 -8.08 10.65 6.76
N PHE A 177 -7.18 10.75 7.73
CA PHE A 177 -7.46 11.29 9.07
C PHE A 177 -6.82 12.66 9.27
N ALA A 178 -7.53 13.55 9.98
CA ALA A 178 -6.89 14.74 10.52
C ALA A 178 -5.86 14.27 11.55
N GLU A 179 -4.60 14.69 11.42
CA GLU A 179 -3.51 14.18 12.24
C GLU A 179 -3.79 14.20 13.76
N PRO A 180 -4.32 15.31 14.35
CA PRO A 180 -4.58 15.37 15.79
C PRO A 180 -5.49 14.23 16.30
N GLU A 181 -6.46 13.81 15.50
CA GLU A 181 -7.44 12.81 15.94
C GLU A 181 -6.82 11.43 16.16
N VAL A 182 -5.71 11.11 15.45
CA VAL A 182 -5.00 9.83 15.59
C VAL A 182 -4.29 9.71 16.95
N TYR A 183 -3.96 10.83 17.59
CA TYR A 183 -3.30 10.88 18.90
C TYR A 183 -4.29 10.88 20.07
N ILE A 184 -5.59 10.97 19.80
CA ILE A 184 -6.63 11.02 20.83
C ILE A 184 -7.31 9.66 20.89
N ARG A 185 -7.18 8.96 22.02
CA ARG A 185 -7.76 7.64 22.24
C ARG A 185 -9.28 7.67 22.04
N ARG A 186 -9.86 6.52 21.69
CA ARG A 186 -11.31 6.32 21.49
C ARG A 186 -11.91 7.03 20.28
N THR A 187 -11.17 7.88 19.57
CA THR A 187 -11.63 8.43 18.28
C THR A 187 -11.64 7.33 17.21
N ASN A 188 -12.48 7.50 16.20
CA ASN A 188 -12.48 6.59 15.05
C ASN A 188 -11.11 6.57 14.35
N ALA A 189 -10.48 7.74 14.20
CA ALA A 189 -9.15 7.86 13.60
C ALA A 189 -8.09 7.04 14.35
N HIS A 190 -8.02 7.19 15.69
CA HIS A 190 -7.08 6.43 16.51
C HIS A 190 -7.33 4.92 16.45
N ASN A 191 -8.61 4.50 16.56
CA ASN A 191 -8.95 3.08 16.55
C ASN A 191 -8.64 2.44 15.20
N THR A 192 -9.00 3.10 14.10
CA THR A 192 -8.76 2.60 12.74
C THR A 192 -7.28 2.56 12.40
N TRP A 193 -6.52 3.60 12.75
CA TRP A 193 -5.06 3.62 12.59
C TRP A 193 -4.38 2.51 13.42
N ASN A 194 -4.84 2.22 14.63
CA ASN A 194 -4.27 1.12 15.41
C ASN A 194 -4.63 -0.27 14.89
N TYR A 195 -5.84 -0.44 14.34
CA TYR A 195 -6.36 -1.71 13.84
C TYR A 195 -5.52 -2.27 12.68
N TYR A 196 -5.24 -1.45 11.67
CA TYR A 196 -4.49 -1.90 10.48
C TYR A 196 -2.99 -2.10 10.76
N GLY A 197 -2.49 -1.60 11.89
CA GLY A 197 -1.13 -1.82 12.37
C GLY A 197 -0.85 -3.21 12.93
N ALA A 198 -1.89 -3.98 13.25
CA ALA A 198 -1.79 -5.23 14.02
C ALA A 198 -1.41 -6.47 13.19
N GLY A 199 -0.60 -6.32 12.14
CA GLY A 199 0.00 -7.42 11.40
C GLY A 199 -0.90 -8.11 10.37
N ASN A 200 -1.90 -7.42 9.82
CA ASN A 200 -2.69 -7.99 8.72
C ASN A 200 -1.91 -7.90 7.39
N ARG A 201 -1.12 -8.95 7.13
CA ARG A 201 -0.29 -9.08 5.92
C ARG A 201 -1.06 -8.94 4.60
N SER A 202 -2.39 -9.17 4.60
CA SER A 202 -3.20 -9.15 3.37
C SER A 202 -3.59 -7.75 2.89
N GLU A 203 -3.34 -6.70 3.66
CA GLU A 203 -3.79 -5.34 3.32
C GLU A 203 -2.68 -4.45 2.70
N HIS A 204 -1.43 -4.92 2.61
CA HIS A 204 -0.28 -4.18 2.03
C HIS A 204 -0.28 -2.68 2.36
N VAL A 205 -0.44 -2.38 3.65
CA VAL A 205 -0.75 -1.03 4.11
C VAL A 205 0.44 -0.09 3.85
N LYS A 206 0.15 1.04 3.19
CA LYS A 206 1.07 2.16 2.98
C LYS A 206 0.55 3.39 3.68
N THR A 207 1.39 4.02 4.51
CA THR A 207 1.00 5.16 5.34
C THR A 207 1.84 6.39 5.03
N PHE A 208 1.19 7.55 5.02
CA PHE A 208 1.81 8.81 4.67
C PHE A 208 1.34 9.92 5.60
N TRP A 209 2.25 10.83 5.92
CA TRP A 209 1.96 12.11 6.52
C TRP A 209 1.89 13.14 5.41
N ILE A 210 0.88 14.01 5.47
CA ILE A 210 0.62 15.03 4.46
C ILE A 210 0.59 16.38 5.15
N GLU A 211 1.40 17.32 4.65
CA GLU A 211 1.31 18.74 5.00
C GLU A 211 0.75 19.51 3.81
N LEU A 212 -0.46 20.05 3.96
CA LEU A 212 -1.08 20.90 2.95
C LEU A 212 -0.53 22.33 3.03
N LYS A 213 -0.10 22.87 1.89
CA LYS A 213 0.33 24.27 1.71
C LYS A 213 -0.79 25.16 1.18
N GLY A 214 -1.86 24.56 0.65
CA GLY A 214 -3.05 25.25 0.13
C GLY A 214 -3.23 25.05 -1.37
N MET A 215 -4.09 25.86 -1.98
CA MET A 215 -4.36 25.80 -3.42
C MET A 215 -3.35 26.63 -4.23
N ARG A 216 -2.92 26.10 -5.38
CA ARG A 216 -2.18 26.84 -6.43
C ARG A 216 -2.65 26.34 -7.79
N ASP A 217 -3.09 27.23 -8.67
CA ASP A 217 -3.51 26.88 -10.04
C ASP A 217 -4.49 25.68 -10.08
N GLU A 218 -5.48 25.70 -9.19
CA GLU A 218 -6.49 24.63 -9.00
C GLU A 218 -5.96 23.30 -8.43
N MET A 219 -4.66 23.19 -8.18
CA MET A 219 -4.00 22.05 -7.56
C MET A 219 -3.91 22.19 -6.04
N VAL A 220 -4.05 21.07 -5.33
CA VAL A 220 -3.81 21.01 -3.88
C VAL A 220 -2.32 20.78 -3.67
N MET A 221 -1.59 21.82 -3.26
CA MET A 221 -0.14 21.73 -3.06
C MET A 221 0.19 21.30 -1.64
N GLY A 222 1.25 20.49 -1.50
CA GLY A 222 1.71 20.04 -0.19
C GLY A 222 2.99 19.21 -0.25
N ASP A 223 3.38 18.73 0.93
CA ASP A 223 4.44 17.75 1.12
C ASP A 223 3.80 16.42 1.55
N ILE A 224 4.32 15.31 1.02
CA ILE A 224 3.89 13.94 1.37
C ILE A 224 5.12 13.18 1.85
N VAL A 225 5.02 12.53 3.00
CA VAL A 225 6.12 11.78 3.62
C VAL A 225 5.63 10.39 3.97
N GLU A 226 6.28 9.35 3.43
CA GLU A 226 5.99 7.98 3.80
C GLU A 226 6.42 7.71 5.26
N ILE A 227 5.53 7.10 6.03
CA ILE A 227 5.72 6.86 7.47
C ILE A 227 6.14 5.41 7.68
N ASP A 228 7.13 5.19 8.57
CA ASP A 228 7.35 3.88 9.17
C ASP A 228 6.20 3.61 10.14
N TYR A 229 5.21 2.88 9.64
CA TYR A 229 3.94 2.70 10.32
C TYR A 229 4.09 2.08 11.71
N GLN A 230 4.94 1.06 11.86
CA GLN A 230 5.18 0.40 13.15
C GLN A 230 5.86 1.34 14.13
N LYS A 231 6.87 2.10 13.68
CA LYS A 231 7.51 3.11 14.53
C LYS A 231 6.51 4.15 15.03
N HIS A 232 5.55 4.56 14.19
CA HIS A 232 4.51 5.50 14.60
C HIS A 232 3.49 4.87 15.55
N LEU A 233 3.08 3.61 15.33
CA LEU A 233 2.20 2.88 16.26
C LEU A 233 2.83 2.72 17.64
N ASP A 234 4.10 2.36 17.70
CA ASP A 234 4.86 2.25 18.95
C ASP A 234 4.94 3.61 19.66
N TYR A 235 5.11 4.70 18.89
CA TYR A 235 5.08 6.06 19.42
C TYR A 235 3.72 6.39 20.07
N LEU A 236 2.61 6.08 19.38
CA LEU A 236 1.25 6.33 19.86
C LEU A 236 0.95 5.64 21.18
N CYS A 237 1.54 4.48 21.48
CA CYS A 237 1.28 3.79 22.74
C CYS A 237 1.63 4.60 23.99
N THR A 238 2.66 5.43 23.90
CA THR A 238 3.12 6.29 25.00
C THR A 238 2.75 7.76 24.82
N HIS A 239 2.29 8.15 23.62
CA HIS A 239 2.00 9.53 23.24
C HIS A 239 0.56 9.73 22.73
N SER A 240 -0.38 8.90 23.21
CA SER A 240 -1.82 9.09 22.98
C SER A 240 -2.53 9.59 24.24
N PHE A 241 -3.55 10.42 24.04
CA PHE A 241 -4.21 11.19 25.09
C PHE A 241 -5.68 10.80 25.21
N GLU A 242 -6.24 10.84 26.41
CA GLU A 242 -7.69 10.66 26.57
C GLU A 242 -8.43 11.94 26.14
N PRO A 243 -9.57 11.81 25.45
CA PRO A 243 -10.40 12.94 25.10
C PRO A 243 -11.04 13.54 26.35
N ALA A 244 -10.99 14.88 26.47
CA ALA A 244 -11.56 15.62 27.58
C ALA A 244 -12.90 16.27 27.20
N ALA A 245 -12.96 16.87 26.02
CA ALA A 245 -14.13 17.56 25.51
C ALA A 245 -14.26 17.37 24.00
N VAL A 246 -15.47 17.63 23.49
CA VAL A 246 -15.80 17.54 22.07
C VAL A 246 -16.45 18.83 21.63
N GLU A 247 -15.84 19.48 20.65
CA GLU A 247 -16.38 20.63 19.96
C GLU A 247 -17.14 20.17 18.72
N VAL A 248 -18.44 20.49 18.67
CA VAL A 248 -19.33 20.11 17.58
C VAL A 248 -19.86 21.36 16.91
N VAL A 249 -19.64 21.46 15.60
CA VAL A 249 -20.25 22.47 14.74
C VAL A 249 -21.47 21.84 14.08
N PHE A 250 -22.63 22.47 14.23
CA PHE A 250 -23.89 22.04 13.61
C PHE A 250 -24.20 22.89 12.39
N LYS A 251 -24.82 22.29 11.35
CA LYS A 251 -25.26 23.01 10.14
C LYS A 251 -26.49 23.88 10.38
N ASN A 252 -27.42 23.42 11.23
CA ASN A 252 -28.75 24.04 11.39
C ASN A 252 -29.32 23.80 12.81
N PRO A 253 -29.38 24.81 13.70
CA PRO A 253 -28.82 26.16 13.52
C PRO A 253 -27.29 26.13 13.51
N ASN A 254 -26.66 26.95 12.66
CA ASN A 254 -25.22 27.11 12.65
C ASN A 254 -24.71 27.53 14.03
N GLY A 255 -23.86 26.71 14.64
CA GLY A 255 -23.36 26.98 15.98
C GLY A 255 -22.32 25.98 16.45
N LEU A 256 -21.30 26.52 17.12
CA LEU A 256 -20.33 25.75 17.88
C LEU A 256 -20.90 25.43 19.28
N ARG A 257 -20.75 24.17 19.69
CA ARG A 257 -21.04 23.70 21.05
C ARG A 257 -19.86 22.87 21.54
N THR A 258 -19.62 22.93 22.84
CA THR A 258 -18.60 22.13 23.50
C THR A 258 -19.29 21.26 24.55
N PHE A 259 -19.02 19.97 24.50
CA PHE A 259 -19.51 18.98 25.46
C PHE A 259 -18.32 18.34 26.17
N SER A 260 -18.51 17.82 27.38
CA SER A 260 -17.52 16.88 27.92
C SER A 260 -17.49 15.63 27.04
N TYR A 261 -16.35 14.93 26.99
CA TYR A 261 -16.27 13.70 26.19
C TYR A 261 -17.30 12.67 26.67
N GLN A 262 -17.44 12.50 27.99
CA GLN A 262 -18.41 11.54 28.55
C GLN A 262 -19.85 11.88 28.13
N GLU A 263 -20.25 13.15 28.21
CA GLU A 263 -21.58 13.56 27.78
C GLU A 263 -21.81 13.25 26.30
N TYR A 264 -20.82 13.55 25.45
CA TYR A 264 -20.89 13.31 24.01
C TYR A 264 -20.98 11.82 23.68
N ASP A 265 -20.12 11.00 24.27
CA ASP A 265 -20.02 9.56 24.02
C ASP A 265 -21.31 8.82 24.43
N GLU A 266 -21.88 9.18 25.59
CA GLU A 266 -23.10 8.55 26.11
C GLU A 266 -24.38 9.06 25.41
N ASN A 267 -24.38 10.29 24.88
CA ASN A 267 -25.60 10.97 24.43
C ASN A 267 -25.57 11.48 22.98
N TYR A 268 -24.67 11.00 22.13
CA TYR A 268 -24.48 11.53 20.77
C TYR A 268 -25.79 11.61 19.96
N GLN A 269 -26.67 10.61 20.08
CA GLN A 269 -27.96 10.59 19.38
C GLN A 269 -28.89 11.71 19.86
N SER A 270 -28.98 11.90 21.17
CA SER A 270 -29.77 12.97 21.78
C SER A 270 -29.24 14.35 21.43
N ILE A 271 -27.91 14.50 21.35
CA ILE A 271 -27.24 15.72 20.91
C ILE A 271 -27.60 16.03 19.45
N ALA A 272 -27.49 15.05 18.55
CA ALA A 272 -27.86 15.22 17.14
C ALA A 272 -29.35 15.56 16.97
N GLN A 273 -30.24 14.92 17.73
CA GLN A 273 -31.68 15.25 17.70
C GLN A 273 -31.96 16.67 18.19
N ARG A 274 -31.23 17.15 19.19
CA ARG A 274 -31.45 18.46 19.81
C ARG A 274 -30.88 19.62 18.99
N TYR A 275 -29.72 19.43 18.38
CA TYR A 275 -28.97 20.51 17.74
C TYR A 275 -28.88 20.38 16.21
N GLY A 276 -29.36 19.27 15.64
CA GLY A 276 -29.44 19.05 14.20
C GLY A 276 -28.21 18.34 13.63
N THR A 277 -28.03 18.47 12.32
CA THR A 277 -26.99 17.78 11.57
C THR A 277 -25.60 18.31 11.94
N VAL A 278 -24.73 17.40 12.37
CA VAL A 278 -23.32 17.69 12.64
C VAL A 278 -22.58 18.00 11.33
N GLU A 279 -21.83 19.09 11.34
CA GLU A 279 -20.95 19.51 10.25
C GLU A 279 -19.49 19.10 10.52
N ARG A 280 -19.01 19.37 11.73
CA ARG A 280 -17.62 19.13 12.13
C ARG A 280 -17.55 18.73 13.59
N ILE A 281 -16.65 17.81 13.89
CA ILE A 281 -16.30 17.38 15.24
C ILE A 281 -14.82 17.65 15.44
N ALA A 282 -14.43 18.19 16.60
CA ALA A 282 -13.04 18.32 17.01
C ALA A 282 -12.91 17.86 18.47
N PHE A 283 -11.99 16.93 18.71
CA PHE A 283 -11.72 16.42 20.05
C PHE A 283 -10.65 17.28 20.72
N GLN A 284 -10.89 17.59 21.99
CA GLN A 284 -10.00 18.39 22.83
C GLN A 284 -9.43 17.52 23.96
N VAL A 285 -8.22 17.83 24.39
CA VAL A 285 -7.49 17.12 25.45
C VAL A 285 -7.18 18.08 26.59
N GLU A 286 -7.03 17.57 27.82
CA GLU A 286 -6.81 18.42 29.00
C GLU A 286 -5.51 19.21 28.90
N ASN A 287 -4.42 18.57 28.47
CA ASN A 287 -3.10 19.18 28.36
C ASN A 287 -2.72 19.42 26.88
N SER A 288 -3.23 20.51 26.32
CA SER A 288 -2.99 20.89 24.92
C SER A 288 -1.51 21.15 24.60
N VAL A 289 -0.71 21.56 25.58
CA VAL A 289 0.75 21.80 25.39
C VAL A 289 1.49 20.48 25.22
N GLN A 290 1.25 19.50 26.09
CA GLN A 290 1.87 18.19 25.97
C GLN A 290 1.41 17.47 24.71
N PHE A 291 0.14 17.63 24.35
CA PHE A 291 -0.41 17.12 23.09
C PHE A 291 0.29 17.71 21.86
N ALA A 292 0.37 19.04 21.77
CA ALA A 292 1.05 19.69 20.65
C ALA A 292 2.52 19.27 20.56
N ARG A 293 3.20 19.11 21.70
CA ARG A 293 4.58 18.63 21.74
C ARG A 293 4.71 17.20 21.19
N ALA A 294 3.82 16.29 21.55
CA ALA A 294 3.83 14.92 21.04
C ALA A 294 3.62 14.87 19.51
N VAL A 295 2.72 15.70 18.98
CA VAL A 295 2.50 15.79 17.52
C VAL A 295 3.75 16.30 16.81
N ILE A 296 4.38 17.38 17.32
CA ILE A 296 5.61 17.94 16.74
C ILE A 296 6.78 16.94 16.81
N GLU A 297 6.94 16.23 17.92
CA GLU A 297 7.97 15.19 18.06
C GLU A 297 7.77 14.05 17.05
N ALA A 298 6.52 13.69 16.76
CA ALA A 298 6.22 12.70 15.73
C ALA A 298 6.58 13.15 14.31
N HIS A 299 6.44 14.45 13.98
CA HIS A 299 6.91 14.97 12.69
C HIS A 299 8.41 14.69 12.49
N GLY A 300 9.21 14.83 13.56
CA GLY A 300 10.62 14.44 13.53
C GLY A 300 10.84 12.96 13.21
N LEU A 301 9.96 12.06 13.67
CA LEU A 301 10.01 10.64 13.35
C LEU A 301 9.64 10.33 11.90
N PHE A 302 8.73 11.11 11.30
CA PHE A 302 8.31 10.94 9.91
C PHE A 302 9.42 11.32 8.94
N TRP A 303 10.11 12.42 9.20
CA TRP A 303 11.21 12.88 8.36
C TRP A 303 12.49 12.06 8.52
N ASP A 304 12.61 11.28 9.60
CA ASP A 304 13.79 10.49 9.93
C ASP A 304 14.13 9.46 8.84
N ALA A 305 15.26 9.71 8.16
CA ALA A 305 15.81 8.89 7.08
C ALA A 305 14.84 8.59 5.94
N THR A 306 14.07 9.62 5.59
CA THR A 306 13.39 9.71 4.30
C THR A 306 14.36 10.15 3.18
N GLU A 307 14.03 9.80 1.94
CA GLU A 307 14.78 10.20 0.74
C GLU A 307 13.85 10.90 -0.27
N PRO A 308 14.32 11.95 -0.96
CA PRO A 308 13.54 12.59 -2.00
C PRO A 308 13.33 11.62 -3.16
N MET A 309 12.10 11.50 -3.64
CA MET A 309 11.76 10.59 -4.73
C MET A 309 10.74 11.21 -5.68
N GLY A 310 10.86 10.92 -6.97
CA GLY A 310 9.80 11.21 -7.94
C GLY A 310 8.67 10.19 -7.82
N ILE A 311 7.42 10.62 -7.98
CA ILE A 311 6.26 9.72 -7.85
C ILE A 311 6.33 8.51 -8.79
N ASP A 312 6.81 8.69 -10.02
CA ASP A 312 6.91 7.59 -10.98
C ASP A 312 7.97 6.55 -10.56
N ASP A 313 9.05 6.98 -9.89
CA ASP A 313 10.05 6.06 -9.36
C ASP A 313 9.55 5.35 -8.09
N TYR A 314 8.73 6.03 -7.29
CA TYR A 314 8.04 5.41 -6.16
C TYR A 314 7.04 4.34 -6.61
N VAL A 315 6.27 4.62 -7.67
CA VAL A 315 5.34 3.66 -8.27
C VAL A 315 6.07 2.43 -8.80
N LYS A 316 7.18 2.62 -9.53
CA LYS A 316 8.03 1.48 -9.96
C LYS A 316 8.51 0.66 -8.76
N ARG A 317 8.86 1.32 -7.65
CA ARG A 317 9.26 0.66 -6.41
C ARG A 317 8.11 -0.18 -5.84
N LEU A 318 6.91 0.40 -5.72
CA LEU A 318 5.71 -0.31 -5.27
C LEU A 318 5.42 -1.55 -6.11
N ASP A 319 5.38 -1.40 -7.43
CA ASP A 319 5.10 -2.50 -8.37
C ASP A 319 6.15 -3.60 -8.24
N ARG A 320 7.43 -3.21 -8.18
CA ARG A 320 8.53 -4.16 -8.00
C ARG A 320 8.41 -4.92 -6.69
N ASP A 321 8.07 -4.25 -5.59
CA ASP A 321 7.94 -4.90 -4.30
C ASP A 321 6.79 -5.92 -4.32
N ARG A 322 5.62 -5.55 -4.87
CA ARG A 322 4.46 -6.45 -5.01
C ARG A 322 4.75 -7.65 -5.92
N LEU A 323 5.44 -7.44 -7.04
CA LEU A 323 5.84 -8.52 -7.95
C LEU A 323 6.91 -9.43 -7.33
N HIS A 324 7.91 -8.84 -6.65
CA HIS A 324 8.96 -9.60 -5.97
C HIS A 324 8.38 -10.44 -4.82
N ASP A 325 7.37 -9.95 -4.11
CA ASP A 325 6.67 -10.74 -3.07
C ASP A 325 6.03 -12.02 -3.65
N TYR A 326 5.80 -12.06 -4.97
CA TYR A 326 5.31 -13.22 -5.70
C TYR A 326 6.40 -13.98 -6.48
N GLY A 327 7.68 -13.60 -6.33
CA GLY A 327 8.82 -14.27 -6.96
C GLY A 327 9.20 -13.75 -8.36
N TYR A 328 8.59 -12.66 -8.82
CA TYR A 328 8.83 -12.10 -10.15
C TYR A 328 9.82 -10.92 -10.13
N THR A 329 10.64 -10.82 -11.17
CA THR A 329 11.40 -9.61 -11.50
C THR A 329 10.57 -8.75 -12.44
N ALA A 330 10.35 -7.48 -12.09
CA ALA A 330 9.43 -6.55 -12.74
C ALA A 330 9.76 -6.16 -14.21
N ASP A 331 10.72 -6.85 -14.83
CA ASP A 331 11.25 -6.46 -16.14
C ASP A 331 10.38 -6.95 -17.32
N ASP A 332 9.52 -7.96 -17.14
CA ASP A 332 8.70 -8.54 -18.22
C ASP A 332 7.20 -8.18 -18.14
N LEU A 333 6.70 -7.80 -16.96
CA LEU A 333 5.28 -7.58 -16.70
C LEU A 333 5.07 -6.41 -15.75
N VAL A 334 4.00 -5.67 -15.99
CA VAL A 334 3.50 -4.61 -15.13
C VAL A 334 2.37 -5.16 -14.27
N LEU A 335 2.42 -4.86 -12.98
CA LEU A 335 1.34 -5.15 -12.04
C LEU A 335 0.01 -4.56 -12.51
N THR A 336 -1.05 -5.35 -12.43
CA THR A 336 -2.41 -4.95 -12.82
C THR A 336 -3.37 -5.23 -11.67
N GLY A 337 -4.18 -4.24 -11.28
CA GLY A 337 -5.21 -4.44 -10.28
C GLY A 337 -6.33 -5.38 -10.77
N PRO A 338 -7.09 -6.05 -9.89
CA PRO A 338 -8.14 -6.99 -10.29
C PRO A 338 -9.20 -6.38 -11.23
N LEU A 339 -9.66 -5.16 -10.96
CA LEU A 339 -10.63 -4.47 -11.80
C LEU A 339 -10.10 -4.18 -13.20
N ASP A 340 -8.83 -3.81 -13.30
CA ASP A 340 -8.13 -3.58 -14.56
C ASP A 340 -7.91 -4.87 -15.32
N ALA A 341 -7.61 -5.97 -14.62
CA ALA A 341 -7.52 -7.31 -15.20
C ALA A 341 -8.87 -7.77 -15.75
N GLU A 342 -9.98 -7.58 -15.03
CA GLU A 342 -11.32 -7.89 -15.55
C GLU A 342 -11.61 -7.07 -16.81
N LYS A 343 -11.26 -5.78 -16.79
CA LYS A 343 -11.47 -4.87 -17.92
C LYS A 343 -10.59 -5.23 -19.11
N ALA A 344 -9.34 -5.63 -18.88
CA ALA A 344 -8.44 -6.10 -19.92
C ALA A 344 -9.00 -7.35 -20.61
N VAL A 345 -9.36 -8.37 -19.82
CA VAL A 345 -9.94 -9.63 -20.32
C VAL A 345 -11.24 -9.38 -21.09
N LYS A 346 -12.10 -8.47 -20.60
CA LYS A 346 -13.34 -8.08 -21.29
C LYS A 346 -13.09 -7.46 -22.67
N ASN A 347 -11.99 -6.72 -22.84
CA ASN A 347 -11.63 -6.06 -24.10
C ASN A 347 -10.57 -6.84 -24.91
N GLY A 348 -10.31 -8.11 -24.55
CA GLY A 348 -9.41 -8.98 -25.31
C GLY A 348 -7.92 -8.67 -25.17
N LEU A 349 -7.53 -7.88 -24.16
CA LEU A 349 -6.13 -7.58 -23.84
C LEU A 349 -5.48 -8.76 -23.10
N SER A 350 -4.19 -9.00 -23.36
CA SER A 350 -3.45 -10.09 -22.74
C SER A 350 -3.17 -9.78 -21.27
N CYS A 351 -3.82 -10.52 -20.37
CA CYS A 351 -3.62 -10.42 -18.93
C CYS A 351 -3.23 -11.80 -18.37
N TYR A 352 -2.29 -11.82 -17.42
CA TYR A 352 -1.76 -13.02 -16.80
C TYR A 352 -2.12 -13.09 -15.32
N ALA A 353 -2.51 -14.27 -14.85
CA ALA A 353 -2.52 -14.60 -13.43
C ALA A 353 -1.13 -15.05 -13.01
N LEU A 354 -0.63 -14.49 -11.92
CA LEU A 354 0.71 -14.71 -11.39
C LEU A 354 0.63 -15.50 -10.09
N SER A 355 1.31 -16.63 -10.05
CA SER A 355 1.38 -17.53 -8.90
C SER A 355 2.67 -17.35 -8.10
N PRO A 356 2.69 -17.62 -6.78
CA PRO A 356 3.90 -17.51 -5.95
C PRO A 356 5.06 -18.45 -6.33
N ASP A 357 4.82 -19.45 -7.18
CA ASP A 357 5.83 -20.38 -7.71
C ASP A 357 6.51 -19.87 -9.00
N CYS A 358 6.35 -18.57 -9.29
CA CYS A 358 6.83 -17.90 -10.50
C CYS A 358 6.17 -18.36 -11.82
N SER A 359 5.05 -19.10 -11.77
CA SER A 359 4.28 -19.43 -12.97
C SER A 359 3.28 -18.34 -13.37
N LYS A 360 3.31 -17.97 -14.66
CA LYS A 360 2.33 -17.05 -15.25
C LYS A 360 1.37 -17.81 -16.17
N GLU A 361 0.07 -17.64 -15.94
CA GLU A 361 -0.99 -18.26 -16.72
C GLU A 361 -1.77 -17.17 -17.47
N LEU A 362 -1.94 -17.31 -18.79
CA LEU A 362 -2.73 -16.35 -19.57
C LEU A 362 -4.22 -16.53 -19.24
N ILE A 363 -4.89 -15.42 -18.93
CA ILE A 363 -6.32 -15.43 -18.61
C ILE A 363 -7.13 -15.50 -19.90
N ALA A 364 -7.77 -16.63 -20.14
CA ALA A 364 -8.45 -16.89 -21.41
C ALA A 364 -9.77 -16.10 -21.58
N ASP A 365 -10.54 -16.01 -20.50
CA ASP A 365 -11.87 -15.42 -20.50
C ASP A 365 -12.29 -14.97 -19.09
N ARG A 366 -13.53 -14.47 -19.00
CA ARG A 366 -14.09 -13.92 -17.77
C ARG A 366 -14.29 -14.98 -16.67
N GLU A 367 -14.61 -16.23 -17.03
CA GLU A 367 -14.81 -17.30 -16.03
C GLU A 367 -13.47 -17.71 -15.44
N ASN A 368 -12.44 -17.85 -16.29
CA ASN A 368 -11.08 -18.10 -15.84
C ASN A 368 -10.53 -16.94 -14.99
N TYR A 369 -10.79 -15.67 -15.37
CA TYR A 369 -10.48 -14.51 -14.52
C TYR A 369 -11.11 -14.63 -13.13
N GLN A 370 -12.41 -14.95 -13.06
CA GLN A 370 -13.13 -15.06 -11.79
C GLN A 370 -12.52 -16.13 -10.88
N GLU A 371 -12.17 -17.29 -11.44
CA GLU A 371 -11.53 -18.36 -10.67
C GLU A 371 -10.20 -17.92 -10.05
N HIS A 372 -9.32 -17.29 -10.83
CA HIS A 372 -8.04 -16.77 -10.32
C HIS A 372 -8.25 -15.63 -9.31
N HIS A 373 -9.20 -14.75 -9.57
CA HIS A 373 -9.54 -13.65 -8.67
C HIS A 373 -10.06 -14.16 -7.31
N TYR A 374 -10.94 -15.17 -7.29
CA TYR A 374 -11.42 -15.79 -6.05
C TYR A 374 -10.30 -16.45 -5.23
N ARG A 375 -9.25 -16.93 -5.90
CA ARG A 375 -8.07 -17.51 -5.25
C ARG A 375 -7.06 -16.46 -4.77
N GLY A 376 -7.33 -15.17 -5.01
CA GLY A 376 -6.43 -14.08 -4.62
C GLY A 376 -5.16 -14.00 -5.48
N ALA A 377 -5.26 -14.38 -6.76
CA ALA A 377 -4.15 -14.26 -7.70
C ALA A 377 -3.71 -12.80 -7.87
N LEU A 378 -2.41 -12.61 -8.07
CA LEU A 378 -1.87 -11.34 -8.55
C LEU A 378 -2.00 -11.30 -10.08
N PHE A 379 -2.21 -10.13 -10.67
CA PHE A 379 -2.34 -10.00 -12.12
C PHE A 379 -1.23 -9.14 -12.70
N GLY A 380 -0.84 -9.46 -13.92
CA GLY A 380 0.11 -8.64 -14.68
C GLY A 380 -0.14 -8.68 -16.17
N MET A 381 0.33 -7.64 -16.87
CA MET A 381 0.27 -7.52 -18.33
C MET A 381 1.54 -6.85 -18.85
N THR A 382 1.76 -6.85 -20.17
CA THR A 382 2.88 -6.12 -20.75
C THR A 382 2.64 -4.61 -20.66
N ALA A 383 3.71 -3.81 -20.74
CA ALA A 383 3.57 -2.35 -20.76
C ALA A 383 2.71 -1.86 -21.95
N GLU A 384 2.80 -2.53 -23.10
CA GLU A 384 2.03 -2.21 -24.30
C GLU A 384 0.52 -2.47 -24.13
N GLU A 385 0.16 -3.58 -23.46
CA GLU A 385 -1.22 -3.93 -23.12
C GLU A 385 -1.80 -2.93 -22.12
N ARG A 386 -1.02 -2.53 -21.11
CA ARG A 386 -1.43 -1.49 -20.14
C ARG A 386 -1.68 -0.14 -20.81
N ASP A 387 -0.82 0.27 -21.73
CA ASP A 387 -1.00 1.52 -22.49
C ASP A 387 -2.29 1.46 -23.33
N THR A 388 -2.64 0.28 -23.83
CA THR A 388 -3.87 0.07 -24.59
C THR A 388 -5.11 0.04 -23.69
N LEU A 389 -5.00 -0.53 -22.48
CA LEU A 389 -6.07 -0.53 -21.49
C LEU A 389 -6.54 0.89 -21.13
N GLN A 390 -5.63 1.87 -21.11
CA GLN A 390 -5.95 3.26 -20.78
C GLN A 390 -7.04 3.87 -21.68
N TYR A 391 -7.11 3.46 -22.96
CA TYR A 391 -8.17 3.91 -23.88
C TYR A 391 -9.55 3.41 -23.49
N PHE A 392 -9.62 2.20 -22.93
CA PHE A 392 -10.87 1.61 -22.45
C PHE A 392 -11.26 2.14 -21.07
N LYS A 393 -10.30 2.70 -20.30
CA LYS A 393 -10.57 3.34 -19.00
C LYS A 393 -11.31 4.66 -19.13
N GLN A 394 -11.04 5.42 -20.18
CA GLN A 394 -11.69 6.69 -20.42
C GLN A 394 -13.09 6.45 -21.02
N ASP A 395 -14.12 7.13 -20.51
CA ASP A 395 -15.43 7.20 -21.16
C ASP A 395 -15.32 8.10 -22.41
N CYS A 396 -14.51 7.68 -23.38
CA CYS A 396 -14.29 8.39 -24.62
C CYS A 396 -15.21 7.88 -25.70
N THR A 397 -15.74 8.79 -26.51
CA THR A 397 -16.33 8.42 -27.79
C THR A 397 -15.21 7.89 -28.69
N PRO A 398 -15.32 6.67 -29.25
CA PRO A 398 -14.31 6.13 -30.14
C PRO A 398 -14.03 7.08 -31.31
N LEU A 399 -12.75 7.30 -31.62
CA LEU A 399 -12.35 8.17 -32.73
C LEU A 399 -12.83 7.63 -34.09
N PHE A 400 -12.95 6.31 -34.21
CA PHE A 400 -13.37 5.60 -35.41
C PHE A 400 -14.62 4.77 -35.11
N SER A 401 -15.52 4.68 -36.09
CA SER A 401 -16.63 3.73 -36.11
C SER A 401 -16.15 2.29 -36.29
N HIS A 402 -17.01 1.32 -36.00
CA HIS A 402 -16.69 -0.11 -36.19
C HIS A 402 -16.30 -0.45 -37.65
N GLU A 403 -16.96 0.15 -38.65
CA GLU A 403 -16.63 -0.08 -40.06
C GLU A 403 -15.25 0.49 -40.41
N GLU A 404 -14.92 1.70 -39.94
CA GLU A 404 -13.61 2.32 -40.15
C GLU A 404 -12.49 1.49 -39.50
N MET A 405 -12.72 0.93 -38.31
CA MET A 405 -11.73 0.08 -37.62
C MET A 405 -11.46 -1.23 -38.39
N ARG A 406 -12.50 -1.86 -38.95
CA ARG A 406 -12.34 -3.06 -39.79
C ARG A 406 -11.52 -2.78 -41.04
N GLU A 407 -11.74 -1.62 -41.67
CA GLU A 407 -10.98 -1.22 -42.85
C GLU A 407 -9.51 -0.93 -42.49
N ILE A 408 -9.26 -0.26 -41.37
CA ILE A 408 -7.90 -0.01 -40.86
C ILE A 408 -7.17 -1.33 -40.59
N CYS A 409 -7.82 -2.32 -39.96
CA CYS A 409 -7.27 -3.67 -39.77
C CYS A 409 -6.87 -4.31 -41.11
N SER A 410 -7.80 -4.34 -42.06
CA SER A 410 -7.58 -4.98 -43.37
C SER A 410 -6.40 -4.36 -44.12
N LEU A 411 -6.33 -3.02 -44.13
CA LEU A 411 -5.22 -2.29 -44.76
C LEU A 411 -3.88 -2.54 -44.06
N ALA A 412 -3.89 -2.65 -42.72
CA ALA A 412 -2.67 -2.93 -41.96
C ALA A 412 -2.15 -4.35 -42.20
N VAL A 413 -3.03 -5.35 -42.26
CA VAL A 413 -2.69 -6.74 -42.62
C VAL A 413 -2.10 -6.79 -44.02
N GLN A 414 -2.77 -6.17 -45.00
CA GLN A 414 -2.30 -6.13 -46.39
C GLN A 414 -0.92 -5.45 -46.51
N ALA A 415 -0.71 -4.33 -45.82
CA ALA A 415 0.59 -3.65 -45.79
C ALA A 415 1.69 -4.49 -45.11
N GLY A 416 1.33 -5.33 -44.13
CA GLY A 416 2.26 -6.26 -43.48
C GLY A 416 2.79 -7.32 -44.43
N MET A 417 1.98 -7.73 -45.41
CA MET A 417 2.37 -8.69 -46.46
C MET A 417 3.41 -8.13 -47.43
N GLU A 418 3.60 -6.80 -47.50
CA GLU A 418 4.56 -6.16 -48.42
C GLU A 418 6.03 -6.26 -47.96
N ASN A 419 6.36 -7.08 -46.95
CA ASN A 419 7.73 -7.36 -46.48
C ASN A 419 8.56 -6.10 -46.20
N HIS A 420 8.00 -5.17 -45.42
CA HIS A 420 8.70 -4.02 -44.87
C HIS A 420 9.07 -4.27 -43.39
N PRO A 421 10.22 -4.91 -43.09
CA PRO A 421 10.56 -5.34 -41.74
C PRO A 421 10.62 -4.21 -40.71
N GLU A 422 10.95 -2.98 -41.14
CA GLU A 422 10.99 -1.81 -40.25
C GLU A 422 9.60 -1.30 -39.83
N LYS A 423 8.54 -1.69 -40.55
CA LYS A 423 7.15 -1.27 -40.28
C LYS A 423 6.31 -2.35 -39.60
N SER A 424 6.75 -3.61 -39.62
CA SER A 424 6.02 -4.75 -39.02
C SER A 424 5.56 -4.47 -37.58
N PRO A 425 6.43 -3.99 -36.66
CA PRO A 425 6.01 -3.78 -35.26
C PRO A 425 4.92 -2.71 -35.11
N LEU A 426 4.90 -1.72 -36.00
CA LEU A 426 3.87 -0.68 -36.00
C LEU A 426 2.54 -1.23 -36.52
N LEU A 427 2.58 -2.05 -37.58
CA LEU A 427 1.40 -2.67 -38.17
C LEU A 427 0.76 -3.66 -37.19
N ASP A 428 1.57 -4.50 -36.53
CA ASP A 428 1.10 -5.45 -35.52
C ASP A 428 0.36 -4.73 -34.37
N ARG A 429 0.90 -3.59 -33.92
CA ARG A 429 0.24 -2.75 -32.91
C ARG A 429 -1.06 -2.12 -33.39
N ILE A 430 -1.16 -1.74 -34.66
CA ILE A 430 -2.40 -1.18 -35.23
C ILE A 430 -3.47 -2.27 -35.31
N ILE A 431 -3.11 -3.44 -35.82
CA ILE A 431 -4.01 -4.59 -35.94
C ILE A 431 -4.54 -4.98 -34.57
N HIS A 432 -3.64 -5.19 -33.60
CA HIS A 432 -4.03 -5.60 -32.25
C HIS A 432 -4.99 -4.62 -31.58
N LYS A 433 -4.70 -3.31 -31.63
CA LYS A 433 -5.59 -2.28 -31.06
C LYS A 433 -6.96 -2.26 -31.73
N ALA A 434 -7.01 -2.48 -33.04
CA ALA A 434 -8.25 -2.48 -33.77
C ALA A 434 -9.06 -3.76 -33.53
N GLU A 435 -8.41 -4.92 -33.37
CA GLU A 435 -9.04 -6.16 -32.91
C GLU A 435 -9.67 -6.00 -31.52
N CYS A 436 -8.98 -5.38 -30.56
CA CYS A 436 -9.54 -5.13 -29.22
C CYS A 436 -10.77 -4.21 -29.24
N ALA A 437 -10.87 -3.31 -30.23
CA ALA A 437 -12.02 -2.42 -30.40
C ALA A 437 -13.19 -3.07 -31.15
N MET A 438 -12.98 -4.22 -31.80
CA MET A 438 -13.99 -4.98 -32.54
C MET A 438 -14.54 -6.15 -31.70
N SER A 439 -15.76 -6.61 -31.99
CA SER A 439 -16.35 -7.73 -31.26
C SER A 439 -15.71 -9.09 -31.65
N LYS A 440 -15.50 -9.99 -30.67
CA LYS A 440 -14.94 -11.35 -30.91
C LYS A 440 -15.72 -12.18 -31.95
N ALA A 441 -17.01 -11.90 -32.17
CA ALA A 441 -17.83 -12.59 -33.15
C ALA A 441 -17.52 -12.20 -34.61
N GLU A 442 -16.76 -11.13 -34.82
CA GLU A 442 -16.58 -10.48 -36.12
C GLU A 442 -15.12 -10.40 -36.58
N ILE A 443 -14.18 -10.93 -35.77
CA ILE A 443 -12.76 -11.15 -36.13
C ILE A 443 -12.64 -12.33 -37.11
N SER A 444 -13.63 -13.22 -37.15
CA SER A 444 -13.58 -14.50 -37.87
C SER A 444 -13.65 -14.45 -39.41
N PRO A 445 -13.95 -13.36 -40.15
CA PRO A 445 -13.84 -13.42 -41.61
C PRO A 445 -12.48 -12.93 -42.16
N ALA A 446 -11.58 -12.36 -41.33
CA ALA A 446 -10.28 -11.90 -41.82
C ALA A 446 -9.26 -13.05 -42.00
N LEU A 447 -9.44 -14.17 -41.30
CA LEU A 447 -8.61 -15.37 -41.43
C LEU A 447 -9.12 -16.38 -42.47
N GLU A 448 -10.36 -16.25 -42.95
CA GLU A 448 -10.92 -17.17 -43.95
C GLU A 448 -10.49 -16.87 -45.40
N GLN A 449 -9.81 -15.74 -45.65
CA GLN A 449 -9.17 -15.49 -46.95
C GLN A 449 -7.91 -16.33 -47.18
N GLU A 450 -7.34 -16.98 -46.15
CA GLU A 450 -6.19 -17.88 -46.31
C GLU A 450 -6.54 -19.19 -47.04
N HIS A 451 -7.79 -19.66 -47.03
CA HIS A 451 -8.16 -20.95 -47.63
C HIS A 451 -8.67 -20.90 -49.08
N GLN A 452 -8.92 -19.71 -49.64
CA GLN A 452 -9.42 -19.59 -51.02
C GLN A 452 -8.35 -19.33 -52.08
N ILE A 453 -7.13 -18.91 -51.69
CA ILE A 453 -6.06 -18.62 -52.65
C ILE A 453 -5.21 -19.88 -52.95
N GLU A 454 -5.12 -20.86 -52.04
CA GLU A 454 -4.34 -22.10 -52.29
C GLU A 454 -5.09 -23.16 -53.14
N MET A 455 -6.37 -22.96 -53.45
CA MET A 455 -7.18 -23.90 -54.24
C MET A 455 -7.34 -23.54 -55.72
N GLU A 456 -6.92 -22.34 -56.16
CA GLU A 456 -6.99 -21.94 -57.58
C GLU A 456 -5.70 -22.25 -58.38
N ASP A 457 -4.65 -22.77 -57.74
CA ASP A 457 -3.40 -23.21 -58.42
C ASP A 457 -3.31 -24.74 -58.64
N ARG A 458 -4.44 -25.45 -58.54
CA ARG A 458 -4.56 -26.86 -58.93
C ARG A 458 -5.87 -27.16 -59.67
N GLU A 459 -6.02 -26.62 -60.87
CA GLU A 459 -6.75 -27.28 -61.98
C GLU A 459 -6.21 -26.89 -63.35
#